data_AF-A0A354V0W4-F1
#
_entry.id   AF-A0A354V0W4-F1
#
_cell.length_a   1.000
_cell.length_b   1.000
_cell.length_c   1.000
_cell.angle_alpha   90.00
_cell.angle_beta   90.00
_cell.angle_gamma   90.00
#
_symmetry.space_group_name_H-M   'P 1'
#
loop_
_entity.id
_entity.type
_entity.pdbx_description
1 polymer ?
#
loop_
_entity_poly.entity_id
_entity_poly.type
_entity_poly.pdbx_seq_one_letter_code
_entity_poly.pdbx_strand_id
1 'polypeptide(L)'
;DNGRRGRAITGANKRPLKSLSDMLKGKQGRFRQNLLGKRVDYSGRSVIVVGPELKLHQCGLPKKMALELFKPFIYSKLEKYGHATTIKAAKRMVEKERPEVWDILEEV
;
A
#
# COMPACT_ATOMS: atom_id res chain seq x y z
N ASP A 1 19.12 18.03 23.17
CA ASP A 1 19.98 16.99 22.60
C ASP A 1 20.48 16.11 23.73
N ASN A 2 19.82 14.96 23.96
CA ASN A 2 20.10 14.12 25.13
C ASN A 2 21.42 13.35 24.91
N GLY A 3 22.35 13.42 25.86
CA GLY A 3 23.68 12.81 25.72
C GLY A 3 24.70 13.69 24.97
N ARG A 4 24.35 14.92 24.55
CA ARG A 4 25.32 15.87 23.99
C ARG A 4 26.33 16.38 25.03
N ARG A 5 25.94 16.41 26.30
CA ARG A 5 26.83 16.67 27.45
C ARG A 5 26.55 15.64 28.53
N GLY A 6 27.60 14.95 28.98
CA GLY A 6 27.50 13.93 30.03
C GLY A 6 26.75 12.67 29.59
N ARG A 7 26.38 11.84 30.57
CA ARG A 7 25.68 10.58 30.35
C ARG A 7 24.24 10.84 29.92
N ALA A 8 23.77 10.14 28.88
CA ALA A 8 22.39 10.27 28.42
C ALA A 8 21.40 9.85 29.52
N ILE A 9 20.30 10.62 29.65
CA ILE A 9 19.23 10.31 30.61
C ILE A 9 18.48 9.08 30.09
N THR A 10 18.39 8.05 30.93
CA THR A 10 17.76 6.77 30.60
C THR A 10 16.42 6.60 31.30
N GLY A 11 15.43 6.03 30.60
CA GLY A 11 14.15 5.67 31.18
C GLY A 11 14.17 4.31 31.91
N ALA A 12 13.00 3.79 32.26
CA ALA A 12 12.80 2.56 33.05
C ALA A 12 13.57 1.33 32.50
N ASN A 13 13.76 1.23 31.19
CA ASN A 13 14.47 0.10 30.55
C ASN A 13 15.97 0.37 30.32
N LYS A 14 16.58 1.32 31.04
CA LYS A 14 17.95 1.82 30.80
C LYS A 14 18.21 2.31 29.37
N ARG A 15 17.15 2.51 28.57
CA ARG A 15 17.23 3.04 27.22
C ARG A 15 17.28 4.57 27.30
N PRO A 16 18.19 5.23 26.56
CA PRO A 16 18.25 6.69 26.52
C PRO A 16 16.95 7.26 25.97
N LEU A 17 16.43 8.30 26.63
CA LEU A 17 15.24 9.02 26.18
C LEU A 17 15.54 9.75 24.87
N LYS A 18 14.60 9.73 23.91
CA LYS A 18 14.73 10.46 22.65
C LYS A 18 14.53 11.97 22.89
N SER A 19 15.48 12.78 22.45
CA SER A 19 15.35 14.24 22.47
C SER A 19 14.71 14.79 21.19
N LEU A 20 14.31 16.06 21.19
CA LEU A 20 13.80 16.75 19.98
C LEU A 20 14.80 16.68 18.81
N SER A 21 16.10 16.78 19.09
CA SER A 21 17.14 16.65 18.07
C SER A 21 17.20 15.24 17.46
N ASP A 22 16.99 14.20 18.29
CA ASP A 22 16.94 12.80 17.85
C ASP A 22 15.68 12.48 17.05
N MET A 23 14.59 13.22 17.30
CA MET A 23 13.38 13.10 16.49
C MET A 23 13.59 13.58 15.06
N LEU A 24 14.55 14.49 14.81
CA LEU A 24 14.83 15.00 13.47
C LEU A 24 15.95 14.24 12.77
N LYS A 25 16.98 13.81 13.51
CA LYS A 25 18.21 13.21 12.97
C LYS A 25 18.12 11.68 12.85
N GLY A 26 19.01 11.11 12.01
CA GLY A 26 19.17 9.67 11.87
C GLY A 26 18.12 8.99 10.97
N LYS A 27 18.24 7.66 10.81
CA LYS A 27 17.36 6.87 9.93
C LYS A 27 15.91 6.84 10.39
N GLN A 28 15.68 6.85 11.71
CA GLN A 28 14.34 6.96 12.33
C GLN A 28 13.90 8.42 12.58
N GLY A 29 14.70 9.39 12.13
CA GLY A 29 14.36 10.81 12.25
C GLY A 29 13.27 11.20 11.25
N ARG A 30 12.53 12.28 11.54
CA ARG A 30 11.41 12.77 10.72
C ARG A 30 11.78 12.97 9.26
N PHE A 31 12.97 13.52 8.97
CA PHE A 31 13.41 13.74 7.59
C PHE A 31 13.51 12.43 6.80
N ARG A 32 14.25 11.44 7.31
CA ARG A 32 14.49 10.20 6.57
C ARG A 32 13.32 9.22 6.60
N GLN A 33 12.60 9.16 7.71
CA GLN A 33 11.52 8.19 7.87
C GLN A 33 10.18 8.67 7.29
N ASN A 34 9.92 9.99 7.29
CA ASN A 34 8.59 10.50 6.95
C ASN A 34 8.60 11.53 5.82
N LEU A 35 9.72 12.20 5.52
CA LEU A 35 9.77 13.17 4.41
C LEU A 35 10.32 12.55 3.13
N LEU A 36 11.33 11.68 3.20
CA LEU A 36 11.96 11.06 2.02
C LEU A 36 11.28 9.77 1.53
N GLY A 37 10.63 9.04 2.43
CA GLY A 37 9.91 7.82 2.09
C GLY A 37 8.64 7.74 2.91
N LYS A 38 7.51 7.42 2.26
CA LYS A 38 6.21 7.27 2.91
C LYS A 38 5.59 5.95 2.47
N ARG A 39 4.69 5.43 3.32
CA ARG A 39 3.76 4.39 2.88
C ARG A 39 2.78 5.03 1.90
N VAL A 40 2.45 4.29 0.86
CA VAL A 40 1.59 4.75 -0.22
C VAL A 40 0.43 3.77 -0.39
N ASP A 41 -0.75 4.30 -0.64
CA ASP A 41 -1.92 3.52 -1.02
C ASP A 41 -1.78 3.00 -2.47
N TYR A 42 -2.67 2.10 -2.89
CA TYR A 42 -2.62 1.46 -4.21
C TYR A 42 -1.27 0.79 -4.50
N SER A 43 -0.71 0.10 -3.50
CA SER A 43 0.56 -0.60 -3.60
C SER A 43 0.44 -2.07 -3.15
N GLY A 44 1.27 -2.93 -3.74
CA GLY A 44 1.28 -4.37 -3.47
C GLY A 44 2.69 -4.96 -3.53
N ARG A 45 2.86 -6.15 -2.97
CA ARG A 45 4.10 -6.92 -3.02
C ARG A 45 3.77 -8.40 -3.20
N SER A 46 4.46 -9.06 -4.13
CA SER A 46 4.39 -10.51 -4.33
C SER A 46 5.79 -11.08 -4.62
N VAL A 47 5.89 -12.41 -4.60
CA VAL A 47 7.04 -13.15 -5.11
C VAL A 47 7.02 -13.10 -6.64
N ILE A 48 8.19 -12.92 -7.25
CA ILE A 48 8.37 -12.93 -8.71
C ILE A 48 8.71 -14.34 -9.19
N VAL A 49 8.15 -14.71 -10.34
CA VAL A 49 8.40 -15.99 -11.02
C VAL A 49 8.66 -15.70 -12.51
N VAL A 50 9.44 -16.56 -13.17
CA VAL A 50 9.74 -16.42 -14.60
C VAL A 50 8.48 -16.73 -15.44
N GLY A 51 8.12 -15.82 -16.34
CA GLY A 51 7.05 -15.99 -17.33
C GLY A 51 7.61 -15.91 -18.77
N PRO A 52 8.11 -17.03 -19.34
CA PRO A 52 8.82 -17.02 -20.63
C PRO A 52 7.97 -16.60 -21.83
N GLU A 53 6.65 -16.69 -21.73
CA GLU A 53 5.67 -16.31 -22.75
C GLU A 53 5.37 -14.80 -22.81
N LEU A 54 5.82 -14.03 -21.82
CA LEU A 54 5.54 -12.59 -21.73
C LEU A 54 6.47 -11.78 -22.64
N LYS A 55 5.91 -10.73 -23.26
CA LYS A 55 6.69 -9.74 -24.01
C LYS A 55 7.41 -8.78 -23.05
N LEU A 56 8.42 -8.08 -23.55
CA LEU A 56 9.22 -7.12 -22.75
C LEU A 56 8.40 -6.05 -22.02
N HIS A 57 7.26 -5.64 -22.56
CA HIS A 57 6.37 -4.61 -21.99
C HIS A 57 5.23 -5.19 -21.14
N GLN A 58 5.25 -6.50 -20.87
CA GLN A 58 4.19 -7.18 -20.13
C GLN A 58 4.70 -7.70 -18.77
N CYS A 59 3.79 -7.80 -17.81
CA CYS A 59 4.03 -8.50 -16.55
C CYS A 59 2.78 -9.28 -16.14
N GLY A 60 2.98 -10.43 -15.49
CA GLY A 60 1.89 -11.20 -14.89
C GLY A 60 1.53 -10.66 -13.51
N LEU A 61 0.28 -10.25 -13.33
CA LEU A 61 -0.24 -9.81 -12.03
C LEU A 61 -1.26 -10.82 -11.49
N PRO A 62 -1.15 -11.29 -10.24
CA PRO A 62 -2.15 -12.16 -9.65
C PRO A 62 -3.53 -11.49 -9.64
N LYS A 63 -4.58 -12.20 -10.09
CA LYS A 63 -5.94 -11.65 -10.19
C LYS A 63 -6.43 -10.99 -8.90
N LYS A 64 -6.16 -11.59 -7.74
CA LYS A 64 -6.51 -11.03 -6.42
C LYS A 64 -5.79 -9.72 -6.10
N MET A 65 -4.52 -9.60 -6.51
CA MET A 65 -3.76 -8.36 -6.32
C MET A 65 -4.26 -7.26 -7.25
N ALA A 66 -4.53 -7.59 -8.51
CA ALA A 66 -5.14 -6.67 -9.46
C ALA A 66 -6.50 -6.17 -8.93
N LEU A 67 -7.35 -7.07 -8.43
CA LEU A 67 -8.64 -6.73 -7.85
C LEU A 67 -8.53 -5.67 -6.75
N GLU A 68 -7.56 -5.80 -5.85
CA GLU A 68 -7.30 -4.83 -4.77
C GLU A 68 -6.75 -3.49 -5.27
N LEU A 69 -5.78 -3.52 -6.18
CA LEU A 69 -5.14 -2.31 -6.71
C LEU A 69 -6.10 -1.46 -7.53
N PHE A 70 -7.02 -2.09 -8.27
CA PHE A 70 -7.93 -1.42 -9.19
C PHE A 70 -9.34 -1.19 -8.63
N LYS A 71 -9.59 -1.44 -7.33
CA LYS A 71 -10.92 -1.29 -6.68
C LYS A 71 -11.72 -0.04 -7.11
N PRO A 72 -11.17 1.19 -7.08
CA PRO A 72 -11.94 2.37 -7.44
C PRO A 72 -12.42 2.35 -8.90
N PHE A 73 -11.58 1.86 -9.80
CA PHE A 73 -11.88 1.76 -11.23
C PHE A 73 -12.96 0.71 -11.50
N ILE A 74 -12.84 -0.45 -10.84
CA ILE A 74 -13.83 -1.52 -10.91
C ILE A 74 -15.19 -1.04 -10.41
N TYR A 75 -15.24 -0.29 -9.29
CA TYR A 75 -16.50 0.27 -8.77
C TYR A 75 -17.15 1.22 -9.77
N SER A 76 -16.37 2.10 -10.39
CA SER A 76 -16.87 3.03 -11.40
C SER A 76 -17.42 2.31 -12.63
N LYS A 77 -16.76 1.25 -13.10
CA LYS A 77 -17.21 0.44 -14.23
C LYS A 77 -18.46 -0.39 -13.91
N LEU A 78 -18.53 -1.00 -12.72
CA LEU A 78 -19.70 -1.74 -12.25
C LEU A 78 -20.97 -0.86 -12.21
N GLU A 79 -20.82 0.41 -11.80
CA GLU A 79 -21.91 1.39 -11.82
C GLU A 79 -22.26 1.80 -13.25
N LYS A 80 -21.26 2.10 -14.08
CA LYS A 80 -21.46 2.51 -15.48
C LYS A 80 -22.19 1.47 -16.31
N TYR A 81 -21.92 0.18 -16.10
CA TYR A 81 -22.60 -0.92 -16.78
C TYR A 81 -23.91 -1.34 -16.13
N GLY A 82 -24.31 -0.70 -15.02
CA GLY A 82 -25.57 -1.01 -14.33
C GLY A 82 -25.56 -2.31 -13.54
N HIS A 83 -24.40 -2.96 -13.36
CA HIS A 83 -24.26 -4.15 -12.52
C HIS A 83 -24.44 -3.82 -11.03
N ALA A 84 -24.06 -2.61 -10.63
CA ALA A 84 -24.26 -2.09 -9.28
C ALA A 84 -24.99 -0.76 -9.31
N THR A 85 -26.07 -0.63 -8.54
CA THR A 85 -26.83 0.63 -8.41
C THR A 85 -26.19 1.65 -7.48
N THR A 86 -25.25 1.22 -6.63
CA THR A 86 -24.54 2.09 -5.68
C THR A 86 -23.12 1.59 -5.46
N ILE A 87 -22.22 2.47 -5.03
CA ILE A 87 -20.85 2.10 -4.63
C ILE A 87 -20.84 1.03 -3.53
N LYS A 88 -21.79 1.06 -2.59
CA LYS A 88 -21.91 0.03 -1.53
C LYS A 88 -22.23 -1.35 -2.12
N ALA A 89 -23.12 -1.40 -3.12
CA ALA A 89 -23.43 -2.62 -3.83
C ALA A 89 -22.22 -3.12 -4.63
N ALA A 90 -21.53 -2.23 -5.35
CA ALA A 90 -20.31 -2.56 -6.10
C ALA A 90 -19.22 -3.13 -5.19
N LYS A 91 -18.97 -2.49 -4.03
CA LYS A 91 -18.04 -3.00 -3.01
C LYS A 91 -18.39 -4.41 -2.56
N ARG A 92 -19.66 -4.67 -2.25
CA ARG A 92 -20.13 -6.01 -1.85
C ARG A 92 -19.99 -7.05 -2.97
N MET A 93 -20.14 -6.64 -4.23
CA MET A 93 -19.94 -7.54 -5.39
C MET A 93 -18.47 -7.92 -5.55
N VAL A 94 -17.55 -6.96 -5.42
CA VAL A 94 -16.10 -7.19 -5.46
C VAL A 94 -15.63 -8.05 -4.29
N GLU A 95 -16.10 -7.80 -3.07
CA GLU A 95 -15.78 -8.61 -1.89
C GLU A 95 -16.27 -10.07 -2.01
N LYS A 96 -17.34 -10.28 -2.77
CA LYS A 96 -17.88 -11.62 -3.07
C LYS A 96 -17.26 -12.26 -4.30
N GLU A 97 -16.30 -11.60 -4.96
CA GLU A 97 -15.63 -12.10 -6.17
C GLU A 97 -16.62 -12.58 -7.26
N ARG A 98 -17.71 -11.84 -7.45
CA ARG A 98 -18.75 -12.22 -8.41
C ARG A 98 -18.20 -12.30 -9.84
N PRO A 99 -18.77 -13.17 -10.72
CA PRO A 99 -18.26 -13.38 -12.08
C PRO A 99 -18.06 -12.08 -12.88
N GLU A 100 -19.01 -11.15 -12.81
CA GLU A 100 -19.00 -9.89 -13.59
C GLU A 100 -17.82 -8.99 -13.23
N VAL A 101 -17.23 -9.18 -12.04
CA VAL A 101 -16.08 -8.40 -11.59
C VAL A 101 -14.82 -8.80 -12.36
N TRP A 102 -14.71 -10.05 -12.78
CA TRP A 102 -13.54 -10.54 -13.51
C TRP A 102 -13.52 -10.00 -14.95
N ASP A 103 -14.68 -9.92 -15.60
CA ASP A 103 -14.80 -9.34 -16.93
C ASP A 103 -14.44 -7.86 -16.93
N ILE A 104 -14.91 -7.12 -15.90
CA ILE A 104 -14.57 -5.71 -15.72
C ILE A 104 -13.08 -5.52 -15.42
N LEU A 105 -12.47 -6.42 -14.65
CA LEU A 105 -11.05 -6.34 -14.31
C LEU A 105 -10.15 -6.49 -15.55
N GLU A 106 -10.58 -7.24 -16.57
CA GLU A 106 -9.83 -7.38 -17.82
C GLU A 106 -9.93 -6.13 -18.72
N GLU A 107 -10.95 -5.29 -18.52
CA GLU A 107 -11.16 -4.06 -19.29
C GLU A 107 -10.50 -2.81 -18.69
N VAL A 108 -10.13 -2.86 -17.40
CA VAL A 108 -9.51 -1.76 -16.64
C VAL A 108 -8.00 -1.81 -16.77
#